data_AF-A0AAW5JMW1-F1
#
_entry.id   AF-A0AAW5JMW1-F1
#
_cell.length_a   1.000
_cell.length_b   1.000
_cell.length_c   1.000
_cell.angle_alpha   90.00
_cell.angle_beta   90.00
_cell.angle_gamma   90.00
#
_symmetry.space_group_name_H-M   'P 1'
#
loop_
_entity.id
_entity.type
_entity.pdbx_description
1 polymer ?
#
loop_
_entity_poly.entity_id
_entity_poly.type
_entity_poly.pdbx_seq_one_letter_code
_entity_poly.pdbx_strand_id
1 'polypeptide(L)'
;MQAVMTMNIKTYSELITLPTFEERFCYLKLEGSVGKETFGFKRWLNQEFYHSDKWLRFRDEIIIRDEGCDLGVPGYEIFDSILIHHLNPITYEDLLNQSPCVFDLENVICTKLNTHNAIHYGDESLLLLPPVQRTRNDTCPWRK
;
A
#
# COMPACT_ATOMS: atom_id res chain seq x y z
N MET A 1 -27.45 -12.21 12.94
CA MET A 1 -26.97 -12.57 11.59
C MET A 1 -26.05 -11.45 11.16
N GLN A 2 -24.73 -11.64 11.27
CA GLN A 2 -23.77 -10.59 10.87
C GLN A 2 -23.79 -10.48 9.35
N ALA A 3 -23.92 -9.25 8.85
CA ALA A 3 -23.81 -8.97 7.43
C ALA A 3 -22.41 -9.37 6.96
N VAL A 4 -22.35 -10.34 6.05
CA VAL A 4 -21.14 -10.61 5.27
C VAL A 4 -21.02 -9.44 4.31
N MET A 5 -20.24 -8.43 4.69
CA MET A 5 -19.78 -7.42 3.75
C MET A 5 -19.01 -8.18 2.67
N THR A 6 -19.54 -8.21 1.44
CA THR A 6 -18.80 -8.63 0.26
C THR A 6 -17.60 -7.69 0.12
N MET A 7 -16.49 -8.04 0.77
CA MET A 7 -15.20 -7.43 0.53
C MET A 7 -14.86 -7.75 -0.92
N ASN A 8 -14.94 -6.77 -1.80
CA ASN A 8 -14.44 -6.91 -3.16
C ASN A 8 -12.95 -7.25 -3.03
N ILE A 9 -12.59 -8.48 -3.38
CA ILE A 9 -11.23 -9.00 -3.21
C ILE A 9 -10.34 -8.20 -4.14
N LYS A 10 -9.41 -7.44 -3.56
CA LYS A 10 -8.47 -6.63 -4.33
C LYS A 10 -7.33 -7.49 -4.83
N THR A 11 -6.82 -7.23 -6.03
CA THR A 11 -5.68 -7.98 -6.60
C THR A 11 -4.65 -7.04 -7.21
N TYR A 12 -3.38 -7.44 -7.17
CA TYR A 12 -2.29 -6.72 -7.83
C TYR A 12 -2.52 -6.59 -9.33
N SER A 13 -2.98 -7.67 -9.98
CA SER A 13 -3.28 -7.66 -11.41
C SER A 13 -4.34 -6.63 -11.80
N GLU A 14 -5.34 -6.39 -10.95
CA GLU A 14 -6.32 -5.32 -11.18
C GLU A 14 -5.71 -3.94 -10.87
N LEU A 15 -5.00 -3.81 -9.75
CA LEU A 15 -4.36 -2.56 -9.31
C LEU A 15 -3.44 -1.97 -10.38
N ILE A 16 -2.62 -2.80 -11.03
CA ILE A 16 -1.63 -2.33 -12.01
C ILE A 16 -2.28 -1.80 -13.31
N THR A 17 -3.54 -2.13 -13.57
CA THR A 17 -4.29 -1.58 -14.71
C THR A 17 -4.61 -0.09 -14.53
N LEU A 18 -4.54 0.41 -13.30
CA LEU A 18 -4.74 1.82 -12.97
C LEU A 18 -3.46 2.61 -13.25
N PRO A 19 -3.47 3.58 -14.18
CA PRO A 19 -2.25 4.25 -14.66
C PRO A 19 -1.69 5.26 -13.67
N THR A 20 -2.53 5.87 -12.82
CA THR A 20 -2.11 6.97 -11.93
C THR A 20 -1.95 6.52 -10.48
N PHE A 21 -1.13 7.28 -9.74
CA PHE A 21 -0.94 7.07 -8.31
C PHE A 21 -2.23 7.26 -7.54
N GLU A 22 -3.01 8.29 -7.89
CA GLU A 22 -4.28 8.63 -7.28
C GLU A 22 -5.32 7.52 -7.48
N GLU A 23 -5.43 6.95 -8.68
CA GLU A 23 -6.34 5.83 -8.93
C GLU A 23 -5.95 4.60 -8.10
N ARG A 24 -4.66 4.24 -8.05
CA ARG A 24 -4.16 3.13 -7.22
C ARG A 24 -4.42 3.37 -5.75
N PHE A 25 -4.19 4.59 -5.27
CA PHE A 25 -4.48 4.98 -3.91
C PHE A 25 -5.97 4.83 -3.60
N CYS A 26 -6.85 5.38 -4.43
CA CYS A 26 -8.30 5.30 -4.26
C CYS A 26 -8.81 3.86 -4.29
N TYR A 27 -8.23 3.01 -5.14
CA TYR A 27 -8.54 1.57 -5.15
C TYR A 27 -8.18 0.88 -3.84
N LEU A 28 -7.05 1.26 -3.21
CA LEU A 28 -6.58 0.66 -1.96
C LEU A 28 -7.23 1.26 -0.71
N LYS A 29 -7.69 2.51 -0.80
CA LYS A 29 -8.27 3.27 0.32
C LYS A 29 -9.37 2.46 1.00
N LEU A 30 -9.21 2.24 2.30
CA LEU A 30 -10.21 1.55 3.10
C LEU A 30 -11.24 2.59 3.58
N GLU A 31 -12.42 2.60 2.96
CA GLU A 31 -13.57 3.39 3.45
C GLU A 31 -14.11 2.79 4.76
N GLY A 32 -13.41 2.97 5.90
CA GLY A 32 -13.81 2.26 7.12
C GLY A 32 -13.20 2.70 8.46
N SER A 33 -13.99 3.52 9.16
CA SER A 33 -14.05 3.78 10.62
C SER A 33 -12.77 3.60 11.47
N VAL A 34 -12.23 4.74 11.93
CA VAL A 34 -11.30 4.83 13.05
C VAL A 34 -11.85 4.06 14.26
N GLY A 35 -11.11 3.05 14.75
CA GLY A 35 -11.43 2.41 16.03
C GLY A 35 -11.42 0.87 16.10
N LYS A 36 -11.03 0.13 15.05
CA LYS A 36 -10.69 -1.30 15.22
C LYS A 36 -9.25 -1.41 15.72
N GLU A 37 -9.09 -1.82 16.98
CA GLU A 37 -7.80 -2.23 17.56
C GLU A 37 -7.11 -3.23 16.62
N THR A 38 -6.09 -2.78 15.89
CA THR A 38 -5.43 -3.62 14.87
C THR A 38 -4.01 -4.00 15.24
N PHE A 39 -3.32 -3.30 16.14
CA PHE A 39 -1.91 -3.63 16.42
C PHE A 39 -1.53 -3.29 17.86
N GLY A 40 -1.72 -4.24 18.79
CA GLY A 40 -1.34 -4.03 20.19
C GLY A 40 -0.80 -5.24 20.95
N PHE A 41 -1.28 -6.45 20.68
CA PHE A 41 -1.17 -7.50 21.70
C PHE A 41 0.02 -8.46 21.59
N LYS A 42 0.73 -8.58 20.46
CA LYS A 42 1.81 -9.59 20.29
C LYS A 42 3.01 -9.12 19.47
N ARG A 43 3.74 -8.14 20.01
CA ARG A 43 4.94 -7.51 19.40
C ARG A 43 6.09 -8.49 19.08
N TRP A 44 6.18 -9.61 19.81
CA TRP A 44 7.21 -10.62 19.61
C TRP A 44 7.03 -11.44 18.32
N LEU A 45 5.79 -11.76 17.93
CA LEU A 45 5.52 -12.54 16.72
C LEU A 45 5.88 -11.76 15.46
N ASN A 46 5.59 -10.45 15.47
CA ASN A 46 5.99 -9.54 14.40
C ASN A 46 7.51 -9.53 14.23
N GLN A 47 8.27 -9.59 15.33
CA GLN A 47 9.72 -9.58 15.27
C GLN A 47 10.25 -10.87 14.62
N GLU A 48 9.77 -12.05 15.00
CA GLU A 48 10.26 -13.29 14.40
C GLU A 48 9.86 -13.42 12.92
N PHE A 49 8.60 -13.12 12.61
CA PHE A 49 8.07 -13.27 11.26
C PHE A 49 8.73 -12.32 10.26
N TYR A 50 8.77 -11.01 10.57
CA TYR A 50 9.28 -9.99 9.64
C TYR A 50 10.82 -10.00 9.51
N HIS A 51 11.53 -10.76 10.36
CA HIS A 51 12.97 -11.01 10.22
C HIS A 51 13.28 -12.41 9.66
N SER A 52 12.27 -13.22 9.32
CA SER A 52 12.48 -14.54 8.76
C SER A 52 13.00 -14.48 7.32
N ASP A 53 13.89 -15.40 6.94
CA ASP A 53 14.43 -15.49 5.57
C ASP A 53 13.34 -15.61 4.51
N LYS A 54 12.24 -16.30 4.84
CA LYS A 54 11.09 -16.47 3.95
C LYS A 54 10.41 -15.13 3.67
N TRP A 55 10.17 -14.33 4.70
CA TRP A 55 9.61 -12.99 4.53
C TRP A 55 10.58 -12.05 3.79
N LEU A 56 11.87 -12.08 4.13
CA LEU A 56 12.86 -11.22 3.48
C LEU A 56 12.97 -11.51 1.97
N ARG A 57 13.01 -12.78 1.57
CA ARG A 57 13.00 -13.16 0.15
C ARG A 57 11.72 -12.72 -0.57
N PHE A 58 10.57 -12.92 0.07
CA PHE A 58 9.28 -12.49 -0.46
C PHE A 58 9.23 -10.96 -0.63
N ARG A 59 9.72 -10.23 0.37
CA ARG A 59 9.85 -8.77 0.32
C ARG A 59 10.75 -8.31 -0.83
N ASP A 60 11.90 -8.96 -1.03
CA ASP A 60 12.82 -8.61 -2.11
C ASP A 60 12.18 -8.82 -3.49
N GLU A 61 11.42 -9.89 -3.68
CA GLU A 61 10.68 -10.15 -4.92
C GLU A 61 9.70 -9.03 -5.26
N ILE A 62 8.97 -8.53 -4.26
CA ILE A 62 8.01 -7.44 -4.42
C ILE A 62 8.71 -6.12 -4.73
N ILE A 63 9.81 -5.82 -4.02
CA ILE A 63 10.60 -4.60 -4.27
C ILE A 63 11.14 -4.58 -5.70
N ILE A 64 11.62 -5.73 -6.19
CA ILE A 64 12.10 -5.86 -7.56
C ILE A 64 10.95 -5.67 -8.56
N ARG A 65 9.80 -6.33 -8.33
CA ARG A 65 8.60 -6.23 -9.18
C ARG A 65 8.10 -4.79 -9.28
N ASP A 66 8.07 -4.07 -8.17
CA ASP A 66 7.52 -2.71 -8.07
C ASP A 66 8.58 -1.63 -8.33
N GLU A 67 9.81 -2.02 -8.71
CA GLU A 67 10.95 -1.12 -8.96
C GLU A 67 11.27 -0.17 -7.79
N GLY A 68 10.98 -0.60 -6.55
CA GLY A 68 11.10 0.24 -5.36
C GLY A 68 10.21 1.48 -5.37
N CYS A 69 9.17 1.51 -6.19
CA CYS A 69 8.24 2.62 -6.31
C CYS A 69 7.03 2.48 -5.39
N ASP A 70 6.55 3.61 -4.89
CA ASP A 70 5.34 3.71 -4.07
C ASP A 70 4.13 3.35 -4.92
N LEU A 71 3.34 2.38 -4.45
CA LEU A 71 2.25 1.74 -5.19
C LEU A 71 2.66 1.19 -6.57
N GLY A 72 3.96 0.92 -6.79
CA GLY A 72 4.52 0.44 -8.06
C GLY A 72 4.37 1.44 -9.21
N VAL A 73 4.29 2.76 -8.93
CA VAL A 73 4.13 3.80 -9.94
C VAL A 73 5.49 4.43 -10.29
N PRO A 74 5.95 4.35 -11.55
CA PRO A 74 7.20 5.00 -11.96
C PRO A 74 7.22 6.50 -11.67
N GLY A 75 8.34 7.02 -11.17
CA GLY A 75 8.47 8.42 -10.72
C GLY A 75 8.03 8.69 -9.28
N TYR A 76 7.62 7.64 -8.55
CA TYR A 76 7.33 7.68 -7.11
C TYR A 76 8.31 6.78 -6.34
N GLU A 77 9.60 6.86 -6.65
CA GLU A 77 10.64 6.05 -6.02
C GLU A 77 10.70 6.27 -4.49
N ILE A 78 10.82 5.18 -3.74
CA ILE A 78 10.96 5.23 -2.28
C ILE A 78 12.45 5.24 -1.94
N PHE A 79 12.95 6.38 -1.46
CA PHE A 79 14.34 6.50 -0.98
C PHE A 79 14.51 6.16 0.51
N ASP A 80 13.40 6.01 1.23
CA ASP A 80 13.37 5.64 2.64
C ASP A 80 13.06 4.13 2.81
N SER A 81 12.67 3.73 4.02
CA SER A 81 12.24 2.36 4.31
C SER A 81 11.00 1.96 3.51
N ILE A 82 11.16 0.97 2.62
CA ILE A 82 10.05 0.35 1.88
C ILE A 82 9.29 -0.61 2.80
N LEU A 83 7.96 -0.42 2.84
CA LEU A 83 7.00 -1.30 3.47
C LEU A 83 6.28 -2.14 2.41
N ILE A 84 5.93 -3.37 2.78
CA ILE A 84 5.04 -4.21 1.99
C ILE A 84 3.64 -4.08 2.58
N HIS A 85 2.69 -3.61 1.79
CA HIS A 85 1.30 -3.45 2.18
C HIS A 85 0.46 -4.58 1.62
N HIS A 86 -0.34 -5.24 2.46
CA HIS A 86 -1.31 -6.23 2.03
C HIS A 86 -2.60 -5.54 1.54
N LEU A 87 -2.99 -5.80 0.29
CA LEU A 87 -4.18 -5.24 -0.37
C LEU A 87 -5.46 -5.59 0.37
N ASN A 88 -5.58 -6.86 0.76
CA ASN A 88 -6.63 -7.38 1.60
C ASN A 88 -6.06 -7.62 3.01
N PRO A 89 -6.75 -7.16 4.08
CA PRO A 89 -6.28 -7.34 5.45
C PRO A 89 -6.02 -8.82 5.78
N ILE A 90 -4.84 -9.09 6.33
CA ILE A 90 -4.48 -10.41 6.89
C ILE A 90 -4.72 -10.45 8.40
N THR A 91 -5.08 -11.61 8.92
CA THR A 91 -5.29 -11.81 10.35
C THR A 91 -4.02 -12.29 11.05
N TYR A 92 -4.05 -12.28 12.38
CA TYR A 92 -2.96 -12.83 13.18
C TYR A 92 -2.86 -14.36 13.02
N GLU A 93 -4.01 -15.03 12.92
CA GLU A 93 -4.10 -16.45 12.63
C GLU A 93 -3.46 -16.78 11.28
N ASP A 94 -3.59 -15.89 10.28
CA ASP A 94 -2.94 -16.06 8.99
C ASP A 94 -1.42 -16.03 9.08
N LEU A 95 -0.86 -15.10 9.86
CA LEU A 95 0.58 -15.01 10.10
C LEU A 95 1.09 -16.26 10.84
N LEU A 96 0.38 -16.70 11.88
CA LEU A 96 0.75 -17.88 12.66
C LEU A 96 0.73 -19.16 11.82
N ASN A 97 -0.32 -19.34 11.03
CA ASN A 97 -0.49 -20.53 10.21
C ASN A 97 0.30 -20.46 8.90
N GLN A 98 0.98 -19.34 8.63
CA GLN A 98 1.60 -19.03 7.34
C GLN A 98 0.61 -19.25 6.18
N SER A 99 -0.62 -18.75 6.35
CA SER A 99 -1.68 -18.85 5.35
C SER A 99 -1.17 -18.35 3.99
N PRO A 100 -1.63 -18.93 2.87
CA PRO A 100 -1.19 -18.53 1.53
C PRO A 100 -1.31 -17.03 1.25
N CYS A 101 -2.35 -16.37 1.79
CA CYS A 101 -2.62 -14.94 1.61
C CYS A 101 -1.51 -14.01 2.14
N VAL A 102 -0.65 -14.50 3.04
CA VAL A 102 0.47 -13.74 3.61
C VAL A 102 1.61 -13.59 2.60
N PHE A 103 1.82 -14.62 1.78
CA PHE A 103 2.88 -14.73 0.77
C PHE A 103 2.33 -14.71 -0.66
N ASP A 104 1.13 -14.15 -0.83
CA ASP A 104 0.48 -14.04 -2.12
C ASP A 104 0.91 -12.75 -2.81
N LEU A 105 1.58 -12.87 -3.97
CA LEU A 105 2.01 -11.74 -4.78
C LEU A 105 0.83 -10.91 -5.29
N GLU A 106 -0.35 -11.52 -5.46
CA GLU A 106 -1.56 -10.81 -5.85
C GLU A 106 -2.16 -9.99 -4.71
N ASN A 107 -1.70 -10.20 -3.47
CA ASN A 107 -2.23 -9.53 -2.29
C ASN A 107 -1.27 -8.49 -1.70
N VAL A 108 -0.18 -8.11 -2.38
CA VAL A 108 0.84 -7.20 -1.83
C VAL A 108 1.35 -6.14 -2.81
N ILE A 109 1.76 -4.98 -2.28
CA ILE A 109 2.38 -3.87 -3.03
C ILE A 109 3.39 -3.10 -2.16
N CYS A 110 4.44 -2.56 -2.78
CA CYS A 110 5.35 -1.62 -2.13
C CYS A 110 4.65 -0.30 -1.76
N THR A 111 4.91 0.17 -0.55
CA THR A 111 4.43 1.47 -0.06
C THR A 111 5.48 2.14 0.82
N LYS A 112 5.43 3.47 0.90
CA LYS A 112 6.10 4.21 1.98
C LYS A 112 5.17 4.38 3.17
N LEU A 113 5.74 4.66 4.34
CA LEU A 113 4.99 4.82 5.60
C LEU A 113 3.84 5.84 5.49
N ASN A 114 4.06 6.97 4.82
CA ASN A 114 3.02 7.99 4.66
C ASN A 114 1.83 7.49 3.82
N THR A 115 2.11 6.82 2.70
CA THR A 115 1.07 6.26 1.81
C THR A 115 0.32 5.13 2.50
N HIS A 116 1.04 4.23 3.17
CA HIS A 116 0.45 3.18 4.01
C HIS A 116 -0.52 3.76 5.05
N ASN A 117 -0.08 4.77 5.79
CA ASN A 117 -0.92 5.44 6.79
C ASN A 117 -2.11 6.15 6.15
N ALA A 118 -1.93 6.75 4.96
CA ALA A 118 -3.01 7.40 4.23
C ALA A 118 -4.09 6.40 3.75
N ILE A 119 -3.68 5.19 3.33
CA ILE A 119 -4.61 4.11 2.95
C ILE A 119 -5.48 3.68 4.14
N HIS A 120 -4.91 3.63 5.35
CA HIS A 120 -5.60 3.19 6.56
C HIS A 120 -6.39 4.27 7.31
N TYR A 121 -5.84 5.49 7.37
CA TYR A 121 -6.30 6.53 8.32
C TYR A 121 -6.48 7.90 7.67
N GLY A 122 -6.06 8.07 6.42
CA GLY A 122 -5.92 9.39 5.80
C GLY A 122 -7.00 9.74 4.80
N ASP A 123 -6.94 11.01 4.41
CA ASP A 123 -7.60 11.54 3.22
C ASP A 123 -6.53 12.00 2.21
N GLU A 124 -6.92 12.23 0.94
CA GLU A 124 -6.03 12.52 -0.20
C GLU A 124 -5.06 13.70 0.05
N SER A 125 -5.34 14.54 1.03
CA SER A 125 -4.48 15.65 1.50
C SER A 125 -3.08 15.24 2.01
N LEU A 126 -2.85 13.95 2.29
CA LEU A 126 -1.53 13.42 2.70
C LEU A 126 -0.66 12.94 1.52
N LEU A 127 -1.19 12.93 0.30
CA LEU A 127 -0.44 12.50 -0.88
C LEU A 127 0.48 13.63 -1.36
N LEU A 128 1.73 13.30 -1.63
CA LEU A 128 2.63 14.16 -2.40
C LEU A 128 2.04 14.30 -3.80
N LEU A 129 1.34 15.41 -4.04
CA LEU A 129 0.81 15.72 -5.36
C LEU A 129 1.98 15.80 -6.36
N PRO A 130 1.83 15.22 -7.57
CA PRO A 130 2.81 15.41 -8.61
C PRO A 130 3.03 16.92 -8.85
N PRO A 131 4.26 17.35 -9.19
CA PRO A 131 4.52 18.74 -9.53
C PRO A 131 3.57 19.18 -10.65
N VAL A 132 2.94 20.34 -10.46
CA VAL A 132 1.96 20.88 -11.41
C VAL A 132 2.54 20.88 -12.83
N GLN A 133 1.85 20.22 -13.76
CA GLN A 133 2.26 20.17 -15.16
C GLN A 133 2.40 21.60 -15.68
N ARG A 134 3.61 21.96 -16.13
CA ARG A 134 3.87 23.32 -16.60
C ARG A 134 3.10 23.59 -17.89
N THR A 135 2.48 24.76 -17.99
CA THR A 135 1.80 25.26 -19.19
C THR A 135 2.47 26.57 -19.65
N ARG A 136 2.28 26.95 -20.91
CA ARG A 136 2.89 28.19 -21.43
C ARG A 136 2.45 29.39 -20.59
N ASN A 137 3.41 30.19 -20.12
CA ASN A 137 3.23 31.42 -19.31
C ASN A 137 2.79 31.23 -17.85
N ASP A 138 2.82 30.02 -17.32
CA ASP A 138 2.39 29.73 -15.94
C ASP A 138 3.32 30.28 -14.81
N THR A 139 4.49 30.85 -15.14
CA THR A 139 5.31 31.68 -14.23
C THR A 139 5.14 33.19 -14.46
N CYS A 140 4.28 33.62 -15.37
CA CYS A 140 4.14 35.01 -15.79
C CYS A 140 2.71 35.53 -15.54
N PRO A 141 2.42 36.10 -14.35
CA PRO A 141 1.10 36.62 -13.98
C PRO A 141 0.44 37.61 -14.97
N TRP A 142 1.23 38.21 -15.87
CA TRP A 142 0.80 39.22 -16.83
C TRP A 142 0.72 38.74 -18.28
N ARG A 143 1.06 37.48 -18.58
CA ARG A 143 0.90 36.90 -19.92
C ARG A 143 -0.21 35.86 -19.88
N LYS A 144 -1.39 36.23 -20.36
CA LYS A 144 -2.44 35.26 -20.71
C LYS A 144 -2.00 34.42 -21.90
#